data_AF-I3I6C3-F1
#
_entry.id   AF-I3I6C3-F1
#
_cell.length_a   1.000
_cell.length_b   1.000
_cell.length_c   1.000
_cell.angle_alpha   90.00
_cell.angle_beta   90.00
_cell.angle_gamma   90.00
#
_symmetry.space_group_name_H-M   'P 1'
#
loop_
_entity.id
_entity.type
_entity.pdbx_description
1 polymer ?
#
loop_
_entity_poly.entity_id
_entity_poly.type
_entity_poly.pdbx_seq_one_letter_code
_entity_poly.pdbx_strand_id
1 'polypeptide(L)' 'MAKTATFAAVHFTVAFSVGYALTGSVLIGGTMALVEPAINTVAFYFHELGWKKFAEHKAVIAEAMAQRVM' A
#
# COMPACT_ATOMS: atom_id res chain seq x y z
N MET A 1 -2.43 -14.52 15.70
CA MET A 1 -3.72 -14.07 15.11
C MET A 1 -4.41 -12.99 15.93
N ALA A 2 -4.44 -13.08 17.27
CA ALA A 2 -5.00 -12.01 18.11
C ALA A 2 -4.39 -10.62 17.84
N LYS A 3 -3.05 -10.52 17.69
CA LYS A 3 -2.35 -9.25 17.39
C LYS A 3 -2.78 -8.61 16.07
N THR A 4 -3.03 -9.42 15.05
CA THR A 4 -3.47 -8.95 13.73
C THR A 4 -4.92 -8.47 13.79
N ALA A 5 -5.78 -9.22 14.49
CA ALA A 5 -7.18 -8.86 14.68
C ALA A 5 -7.35 -7.58 15.50
N THR A 6 -6.58 -7.42 16.59
CA THR A 6 -6.63 -6.20 17.40
C THR A 6 -6.12 -4.98 16.63
N PHE A 7 -5.09 -5.14 15.79
CA PHE A 7 -4.62 -4.07 14.92
C PHE A 7 -5.67 -3.65 13.88
N ALA A 8 -6.32 -4.61 13.24
CA ALA A 8 -7.41 -4.35 12.30
C ALA A 8 -8.58 -3.62 12.99
N ALA A 9 -8.98 -4.06 14.18
CA ALA A 9 -10.05 -3.41 14.95
C ALA A 9 -9.74 -1.94 15.28
N VAL A 10 -8.49 -1.63 15.67
CA VAL A 10 -8.05 -0.25 15.91
C VAL A 10 -8.14 0.58 14.63
N HIS A 11 -7.64 0.05 13.50
CA HIS A 11 -7.69 0.74 12.22
C HIS A 11 -9.14 1.06 11.81
N PHE A 12 -10.04 0.07 11.80
CA PHE A 12 -11.44 0.29 11.46
C PHE A 12 -12.11 1.31 12.37
N THR A 13 -11.83 1.24 13.67
CA THR A 13 -12.40 2.20 14.64
C THR A 13 -11.92 3.61 14.35
N VAL A 14 -10.62 3.82 14.14
CA VAL A 14 -10.05 5.16 13.86
C VAL A 14 -10.54 5.69 12.52
N ALA A 15 -10.45 4.90 11.44
CA ALA A 15 -10.86 5.31 10.10
C ALA A 15 -12.37 5.66 10.07
N PHE A 16 -13.21 4.84 10.70
CA PHE A 16 -14.62 5.14 10.84
C PHE A 16 -14.87 6.41 11.66
N SER A 17 -14.22 6.56 12.82
CA SER A 17 -14.44 7.70 13.72
C SER A 17 -14.02 9.02 13.08
N VAL A 18 -12.85 9.05 12.44
CA VAL A 18 -12.34 10.22 11.72
C VAL A 18 -13.22 10.51 10.50
N GLY A 19 -13.55 9.49 9.71
CA GLY A 19 -14.43 9.64 8.55
C GLY A 19 -15.82 10.18 8.94
N TYR A 20 -16.40 9.67 10.02
CA TYR A 20 -17.67 10.15 10.56
C TYR A 20 -17.54 11.58 11.12
N ALA A 21 -16.49 11.88 11.89
CA ALA A 21 -16.27 13.22 12.45
C ALA A 21 -16.14 14.31 11.37
N LEU A 22 -15.53 13.97 10.23
CA LEU A 22 -15.33 14.90 9.12
C LEU A 22 -16.55 15.04 8.20
N THR A 23 -17.33 13.97 8.04
CA THR A 23 -18.41 13.92 7.03
C THR A 23 -19.81 13.97 7.63
N GLY A 24 -19.96 13.67 8.92
CA GLY A 24 -21.24 13.43 9.59
C GLY A 24 -21.98 12.18 9.11
N SER A 25 -21.38 11.36 8.22
CA SER A 25 -22.05 10.24 7.56
C SER A 25 -21.43 8.90 7.95
N VAL A 26 -22.25 8.04 8.56
CA VAL A 26 -21.88 6.66 8.91
C VAL A 26 -21.52 5.86 7.66
N LEU A 27 -22.24 6.10 6.54
CA LEU A 27 -21.97 5.40 5.28
C LEU A 27 -20.58 5.77 4.76
N ILE A 28 -20.23 7.06 4.71
CA ILE A 28 -18.94 7.49 4.17
C ILE A 28 -17.80 7.00 5.09
N GLY A 29 -17.92 7.16 6.41
CA GLY A 29 -16.93 6.67 7.36
C GLY A 29 -16.72 5.15 7.29
N GLY A 30 -17.80 4.37 7.19
CA GLY A 30 -17.73 2.91 7.05
C GLY A 30 -17.13 2.45 5.72
N THR A 31 -17.52 3.10 4.62
CA THR A 31 -16.99 2.78 3.29
C THR A 31 -15.50 3.12 3.23
N MET A 32 -15.08 4.26 3.79
CA MET A 32 -13.68 4.68 3.82
C MET A 32 -12.78 3.71 4.58
N ALA A 33 -13.25 3.20 5.73
CA ALA A 33 -12.51 2.24 6.53
C ALA A 33 -12.22 0.90 5.82
N LEU A 34 -13.01 0.55 4.80
CA LEU A 34 -12.82 -0.65 3.98
C LEU A 34 -12.07 -0.37 2.67
N VAL A 35 -12.41 0.74 2.01
CA VAL A 35 -11.89 1.08 0.69
C VAL A 35 -10.43 1.50 0.73
N GLU A 36 -10.01 2.23 1.77
CA GLU A 36 -8.63 2.68 1.92
C GLU A 36 -7.62 1.51 1.95
N PRO A 37 -7.73 0.51 2.84
CA PRO A 37 -6.80 -0.62 2.85
C PRO A 37 -6.86 -1.48 1.57
N ALA A 38 -8.03 -1.57 0.92
CA ALA A 38 -8.18 -2.28 -0.35
C ALA A 38 -7.42 -1.59 -1.48
N ILE A 39 -7.61 -0.27 -1.63
CA ILE A 39 -6.88 0.53 -2.62
C ILE A 39 -5.38 0.52 -2.31
N ASN A 40 -4.99 0.66 -1.04
CA ASN A 40 -3.59 0.65 -0.64
C ASN A 40 -2.90 -0.67 -1.02
N THR A 41 -3.59 -1.81 -0.88
CA THR A 41 -3.06 -3.11 -1.29
C THR A 41 -2.82 -3.17 -2.80
N VAL A 42 -3.77 -2.66 -3.61
CA VAL A 42 -3.64 -2.62 -5.07
C VAL A 42 -2.53 -1.66 -5.49
N ALA A 43 -2.47 -0.47 -4.89
CA ALA A 43 -1.44 0.52 -5.16
C ALA A 43 -0.05 -0.02 -4.81
N PHE A 44 0.09 -0.69 -3.66
CA PHE A 44 1.34 -1.30 -3.24
C PHE A 44 1.80 -2.41 -4.19
N TYR A 45 0.88 -3.21 -4.72
CA TYR A 45 1.19 -4.21 -5.74
C TYR A 45 1.81 -3.59 -6.99
N PHE A 46 1.19 -2.53 -7.53
CA PHE A 46 1.74 -1.83 -8.70
C PHE A 46 3.03 -1.09 -8.40
N HIS A 47 3.18 -0.54 -7.19
CA HIS A 47 4.42 0.09 -6.73
C HIS A 47 5.59 -0.91 -6.75
N GLU A 48 5.38 -2.11 -6.20
CA GLU A 48 6.37 -3.20 -6.22
C GLU A 48 6.73 -3.65 -7.64
N LEU A 49 5.74 -3.75 -8.53
CA LEU A 49 5.97 -4.07 -9.95
C LEU A 49 6.86 -3.02 -10.63
N GLY A 50 6.58 -1.74 -10.41
CA GLY A 50 7.40 -0.64 -10.94
C GLY A 50 8.83 -0.70 -10.41
N TRP A 51 8.99 -0.96 -9.12
CA TRP A 51 10.30 -1.02 -8.48
C TRP A 51 11.14 -2.23 -8.94
N LYS A 52 10.51 -3.41 -9.09
CA LYS A 52 11.17 -4.60 -9.63
C LYS A 52 11.72 -4.35 -11.03
N LYS A 53 10.90 -3.76 -11.92
CA LYS A 53 11.33 -3.42 -13.28
C LYS A 53 12.48 -2.42 -13.28
N PHE A 54 12.45 -1.42 -12.40
CA PHE A 54 13.55 -0.46 -12.26
C PHE A 54 14.85 -1.14 -11.77
N ALA A 55 14.74 -2.04 -10.79
CA ALA A 55 15.87 -2.79 -10.26
C ALA A 55 16.50 -3.72 -11.31
N GLU A 56 15.67 -4.42 -12.10
CA GLU A 56 16.11 -5.26 -13.22
C GLU A 56 16.87 -4.46 -14.28
N HIS A 57 16.34 -3.31 -14.69
CA HIS A 57 17.01 -2.43 -15.65
C HIS A 57 18.37 -1.92 -15.12
N LYS A 58 18.47 -1.63 -13.83
CA LYS A 58 19.74 -1.23 -13.19
C LYS A 58 20.77 -2.37 -13.23
N ALA A 59 20.36 -3.61 -13.02
CA ALA A 59 21.23 -4.78 -13.09
C ALA A 59 21.77 -5.01 -14.50
N VAL A 60 20.92 -4.89 -15.53
CA VAL A 60 21.32 -5.02 -16.94
C VAL A 60 22.37 -3.96 -17.33
N ILE A 61 22.16 -2.70 -16.90
CA ILE A 61 23.13 -1.63 -17.17
C ILE A 61 24.46 -1.90 -16.45
N ALA A 62 24.43 -2.38 -15.21
CA ALA A 62 25.64 -2.70 -14.45
C ALA A 62 26.44 -3.85 -15.10
N GLU A 63 25.75 -4.89 -15.57
CA GLU A 63 26.37 -6.02 -16.28
C GLU A 63 26.99 -5.57 -17.62
N ALA A 64 26.27 -4.76 -18.40
CA ALA A 64 26.77 -4.23 -19.66
C ALA A 64 27.99 -3.29 -19.48
N MET A 65 28.05 -2.53 -18.38
CA MET A 65 29.21 -1.72 -18.04
C MET A 65 30.39 -2.58 -17.59
N ALA A 66 30.16 -3.64 -16.80
CA ALA A 66 31.21 -4.57 -16.37
C ALA A 66 31.83 -5.33 -17.55
N GLN A 67 31.01 -5.77 -18.50
CA GLN A 67 31.48 -6.42 -19.74
C GLN A 67 32.25 -5.49 -20.69
N ARG A 68 32.06 -4.18 -20.58
CA ARG A 68 32.79 -3.19 -21.39
C ARG A 68 34.18 -2.83 -20.83
N VAL A 69 34.42 -3.12 -19.56
CA VAL A 69 35.67 -2.78 -18.85
C VAL A 69 36.65 -3.95 -18.83
N MET A 70 36.15 -5.18 -19.02
CA MET A 70 36.94 -6.40 -19.22
C MET A 70 37.31 -6.58 -20.70
#